data_AF-A0AAJ5ZHJ7-F1
#
_entry.id   AF-A0AAJ5ZHJ7-F1
#
_cell.length_a   1.000
_cell.length_b   1.000
_cell.length_c   1.000
_cell.angle_alpha   90.00
_cell.angle_beta   90.00
_cell.angle_gamma   90.00
#
_symmetry.space_group_name_H-M   'P 1'
#
loop_
_entity.id
_entity.type
_entity.pdbx_description
1 polymer ?
#
loop_
_entity_poly.entity_id
_entity_poly.type
_entity_poly.pdbx_seq_one_letter_code
_entity_poly.pdbx_strand_id
1 'polypeptide(L)'
;MHLEPIDVLTVGQKYSKNDLANLLKQPNLSQVREGVASSTNSNSYFLFVDLEKTGKETRFHFDDFFEEDFFHWDSQTTQHIDTPKIQDVVNGNTIPLLFVRVRQKEKSKTLPFIYCGRLRYVSHEENTSKPVHIIYQNVDFDDFTENIDLLEVYRWKPSDAGGTTKSKIVQRGTVSEERKRKFRKPNRTERQGLVTSRVGQGFYRQQIIEKWDGKCAVSRIDALPILIASHIVRWSESNDEEKLDADNGILLSPLFDSLFDKHLISFDDDGSILISSNSSRISTESIEKLNMPRDARISITDGMLGYIRRHRSKFRKLESGDEN
;
A
#
# COMPACT_ATOMS: atom_id res chain seq x y z
N MET A 1 -11.35 -27.13 21.71
CA MET A 1 -10.62 -25.84 21.76
C MET A 1 -11.26 -24.93 20.74
N HIS A 2 -11.86 -23.83 21.20
CA HIS A 2 -12.37 -22.77 20.33
C HIS A 2 -11.17 -21.97 19.83
N LEU A 3 -11.14 -21.66 18.54
CA LEU A 3 -10.07 -20.88 17.93
C LEU A 3 -10.58 -19.45 17.81
N GLU A 4 -9.86 -18.51 18.40
CA GLU A 4 -10.12 -17.09 18.16
C GLU A 4 -9.79 -16.78 16.70
N PRO A 5 -10.66 -16.08 15.95
CA PRO A 5 -10.41 -15.81 14.54
C PRO A 5 -9.07 -15.12 14.28
N ILE A 6 -8.64 -14.24 15.18
CA ILE A 6 -7.36 -13.52 15.09
C ILE A 6 -6.14 -14.46 15.07
N ASP A 7 -6.22 -15.63 15.70
CA ASP A 7 -5.09 -16.56 15.82
C ASP A 7 -4.91 -17.45 14.59
N VAL A 8 -5.91 -17.50 13.71
CA VAL A 8 -5.95 -18.46 12.58
C VAL A 8 -6.12 -17.80 11.22
N LEU A 9 -6.46 -16.51 11.19
CA LEU A 9 -6.59 -15.73 9.97
C LEU A 9 -5.29 -15.03 9.63
N THR A 10 -4.87 -15.13 8.36
CA THR A 10 -3.65 -14.51 7.85
C THR A 10 -4.01 -13.35 6.93
N VAL A 11 -3.47 -12.16 7.19
CA VAL A 11 -3.67 -10.98 6.32
C VAL A 11 -3.20 -11.30 4.90
N GLY A 12 -3.98 -10.88 3.90
CA GLY A 12 -3.73 -11.16 2.48
C GLY A 12 -4.19 -12.55 2.01
N GLN A 13 -4.51 -13.48 2.92
CA GLN A 13 -5.03 -14.79 2.53
C GLN A 13 -6.49 -14.70 2.08
N LYS A 14 -6.82 -15.51 1.07
CA LYS A 14 -8.19 -15.65 0.53
C LYS A 14 -9.01 -16.65 1.34
N TYR A 15 -10.24 -16.27 1.65
CA TYR A 15 -11.24 -17.07 2.35
C TYR A 15 -12.61 -16.89 1.70
N SER A 16 -13.31 -17.99 1.44
CA SER A 16 -14.76 -17.99 1.24
C SER A 16 -15.49 -18.02 2.59
N LYS A 17 -16.78 -17.69 2.60
CA LYS A 17 -17.61 -17.85 3.81
C LYS A 17 -17.69 -19.31 4.28
N ASN A 18 -17.56 -20.27 3.37
CA ASN A 18 -17.48 -21.70 3.70
C ASN A 18 -16.15 -22.04 4.38
N ASP A 19 -15.04 -21.48 3.89
CA ASP A 19 -13.72 -21.68 4.52
C ASP A 19 -13.74 -21.16 5.95
N LEU A 20 -14.30 -19.96 6.17
CA LEU A 20 -14.46 -19.37 7.51
C LEU A 20 -15.38 -20.20 8.40
N ALA A 21 -16.51 -20.68 7.86
CA ALA A 21 -17.45 -21.51 8.60
C ALA A 21 -16.78 -22.79 9.14
N ASN A 22 -15.94 -23.42 8.31
CA ASN A 22 -15.20 -24.63 8.67
C ASN A 22 -14.04 -24.33 9.63
N LEU A 23 -13.19 -23.35 9.29
CA LEU A 23 -12.00 -22.98 10.03
C LEU A 23 -12.34 -22.54 11.47
N LEU A 24 -13.37 -21.70 11.61
CA LEU A 24 -13.80 -21.13 12.88
C LEU A 24 -14.85 -21.98 13.60
N LYS A 25 -15.27 -23.10 13.01
CA LYS A 25 -16.33 -23.98 13.51
C LYS A 25 -17.65 -23.23 13.77
N GLN A 26 -18.01 -22.35 12.84
CA GLN A 26 -19.22 -21.52 12.87
C GLN A 26 -20.05 -21.76 11.59
N PRO A 27 -20.84 -22.85 11.53
CA PRO A 27 -21.49 -23.29 10.29
C PRO A 27 -22.41 -22.24 9.66
N ASN A 28 -23.02 -21.38 10.49
CA ASN A 28 -23.93 -20.33 10.03
C ASN A 28 -23.24 -19.26 9.15
N LEU A 29 -21.92 -19.09 9.24
CA LEU A 29 -21.19 -18.11 8.40
C LEU A 29 -21.37 -18.38 6.91
N SER A 30 -21.50 -19.65 6.51
CA SER A 30 -21.74 -20.06 5.12
C SER A 30 -23.06 -19.52 4.54
N GLN A 31 -24.05 -19.27 5.41
CA GLN A 31 -25.41 -18.88 5.02
C GLN A 31 -25.65 -17.38 5.09
N VAL A 32 -24.72 -16.62 5.67
CA VAL A 32 -24.83 -15.16 5.83
C VAL A 32 -24.97 -14.52 4.46
N ARG A 33 -26.13 -13.88 4.21
CA ARG A 33 -26.40 -13.12 2.98
C ARG A 33 -26.02 -11.67 3.13
N GLU A 34 -26.09 -11.18 4.36
CA GLU A 34 -25.68 -9.86 4.76
C GLU A 34 -24.17 -9.67 4.55
N GLY A 35 -23.76 -8.41 4.37
CA GLY A 35 -22.34 -8.04 4.35
C GLY A 35 -21.67 -8.11 5.72
N VAL A 36 -22.36 -8.56 6.77
CA VAL A 36 -21.87 -8.56 8.15
C VAL A 36 -22.34 -9.78 8.92
N ALA A 37 -21.55 -10.24 9.89
CA ALA A 37 -21.92 -11.30 10.82
C ALA A 37 -21.22 -11.16 12.17
N SER A 38 -21.92 -11.42 13.27
CA SER A 38 -21.30 -11.52 14.59
C SER A 38 -20.78 -12.93 14.80
N SER A 39 -19.60 -13.06 15.42
CA SER A 39 -19.13 -14.36 15.88
C SER A 39 -19.97 -14.88 17.04
N THR A 40 -20.22 -16.19 17.10
CA THR A 40 -20.98 -16.81 18.19
C THR A 40 -20.12 -17.20 19.39
N ASN A 41 -18.80 -17.13 19.26
CA ASN A 41 -17.85 -17.64 20.25
C ASN A 41 -16.64 -16.72 20.49
N SER A 42 -16.64 -15.52 19.92
CA SER A 42 -15.64 -14.47 20.17
C SER A 42 -16.32 -13.10 20.08
N ASN A 43 -15.60 -12.03 20.44
CA ASN A 43 -16.06 -10.65 20.23
C ASN A 43 -15.81 -10.15 18.79
N SER A 44 -15.54 -11.04 17.84
CA SER A 44 -15.29 -10.68 16.45
C SER A 44 -16.57 -10.32 15.69
N TYR A 45 -16.49 -9.32 14.82
CA TYR A 45 -17.56 -8.91 13.91
C TYR A 45 -17.06 -8.97 12.46
N PHE A 46 -17.49 -9.98 11.71
CA PHE A 46 -17.06 -10.17 10.33
C PHE A 46 -17.72 -9.13 9.42
N LEU A 47 -16.89 -8.39 8.66
CA LEU A 47 -17.31 -7.41 7.68
C LEU A 47 -16.89 -7.86 6.27
N PHE A 48 -17.87 -8.25 5.45
CA PHE A 48 -17.70 -8.72 4.08
C PHE A 48 -18.04 -7.62 3.07
N VAL A 49 -17.03 -7.13 2.37
CA VAL A 49 -17.13 -5.98 1.47
C VAL A 49 -16.82 -6.38 0.04
N ASP A 50 -17.72 -6.03 -0.87
CA ASP A 50 -17.49 -6.03 -2.32
C ASP A 50 -17.20 -4.59 -2.73
N LEU A 51 -16.03 -4.23 -3.25
CA LEU A 51 -15.75 -2.82 -3.60
C LEU A 51 -16.59 -2.37 -4.81
N GLU A 52 -16.62 -3.19 -5.86
CA GLU A 52 -17.51 -3.01 -7.00
C GLU A 52 -18.85 -3.73 -6.78
N LYS A 53 -19.94 -2.97 -6.83
CA LYS A 53 -21.31 -3.46 -6.65
C LYS A 53 -22.00 -3.69 -8.00
N THR A 54 -21.34 -4.41 -8.90
CA THR A 54 -21.81 -4.63 -10.28
C THR A 54 -23.22 -5.25 -10.29
N GLY A 55 -24.14 -4.66 -11.06
CA GLY A 55 -25.52 -5.16 -11.17
C GLY A 55 -26.44 -4.82 -10.00
N LYS A 56 -26.00 -3.99 -9.04
CA LYS A 56 -26.87 -3.43 -7.99
C LYS A 56 -27.27 -1.99 -8.34
N GLU A 57 -28.43 -1.55 -7.85
CA GLU A 57 -28.87 -0.16 -7.98
C GLU A 57 -27.84 0.80 -7.36
N THR A 58 -27.73 2.02 -7.89
CA THR A 58 -26.75 3.03 -7.45
C THR A 58 -26.82 3.38 -5.97
N ARG A 59 -28.01 3.25 -5.34
CA ARG A 59 -28.17 3.43 -3.88
C ARG A 59 -27.45 2.39 -3.02
N PHE A 60 -27.00 1.28 -3.62
CA PHE A 60 -26.21 0.24 -2.97
C PHE A 60 -24.72 0.31 -3.34
N HIS A 61 -24.32 1.32 -4.11
CA HIS A 61 -22.91 1.61 -4.42
C HIS A 61 -22.38 2.39 -3.23
N PHE A 62 -21.97 1.61 -2.23
CA PHE A 62 -21.39 2.08 -0.98
C PHE A 62 -20.01 2.68 -1.22
N ASP A 63 -19.67 3.67 -0.39
CA ASP A 63 -18.42 4.41 -0.43
C ASP A 63 -17.32 3.69 0.37
N ASP A 64 -17.03 2.45 -0.05
CA ASP A 64 -16.11 1.53 0.63
C ASP A 64 -14.72 1.61 -0.02
N PHE A 65 -13.69 2.10 0.67
CA PHE A 65 -12.32 2.18 0.11
C PHE A 65 -11.25 2.37 1.18
N PHE A 66 -9.99 2.12 0.82
CA PHE A 66 -8.85 2.49 1.66
C PHE A 66 -8.35 3.90 1.34
N GLU A 67 -7.95 4.66 2.34
CA GLU A 67 -6.99 5.76 2.23
C GLU A 67 -5.92 5.54 3.29
N GLU A 68 -4.68 5.30 2.85
CA GLU A 68 -3.62 4.89 3.76
C GLU A 68 -4.05 3.67 4.60
N ASP A 69 -3.83 3.69 5.90
CA ASP A 69 -4.29 2.65 6.82
C ASP A 69 -5.71 2.88 7.34
N PHE A 70 -6.46 3.80 6.74
CA PHE A 70 -7.87 4.02 7.05
C PHE A 70 -8.76 3.33 6.04
N PHE A 71 -9.81 2.68 6.52
CA PHE A 71 -10.86 2.08 5.71
C PHE A 71 -12.15 2.86 5.90
N HIS A 72 -12.61 3.44 4.80
CA HIS A 72 -13.90 4.10 4.66
C HIS A 72 -14.96 3.03 4.41
N TRP A 73 -16.08 3.12 5.11
CA TRP A 73 -17.15 2.14 5.02
C TRP A 73 -18.53 2.76 5.21
N ASP A 74 -19.45 2.46 4.30
CA ASP A 74 -20.86 2.74 4.53
C ASP A 74 -21.55 1.55 5.20
N SER A 75 -22.30 1.84 6.26
CA SER A 75 -23.11 0.83 6.94
C SER A 75 -24.23 0.25 6.07
N GLN A 76 -25.00 -0.69 6.62
CA GLN A 76 -26.24 -1.08 5.95
C GLN A 76 -27.21 0.11 5.88
N THR A 77 -28.07 0.15 4.85
CA THR A 77 -29.01 1.25 4.57
C THR A 77 -30.10 1.46 5.61
N THR A 78 -30.18 0.60 6.64
CA THR A 78 -31.11 0.74 7.77
C THR A 78 -30.42 1.20 9.04
N GLN A 79 -29.09 1.24 9.06
CA GLN A 79 -28.28 1.51 10.25
C GLN A 79 -27.91 3.00 10.36
N HIS A 80 -27.74 3.43 11.61
CA HIS A 80 -27.26 4.76 12.02
C HIS A 80 -26.30 4.59 13.20
N ILE A 81 -25.61 5.65 13.61
CA ILE A 81 -24.55 5.56 14.62
C ILE A 81 -25.00 4.92 15.93
N ASP A 82 -26.23 5.17 16.39
CA ASP A 82 -26.78 4.59 17.64
C ASP A 82 -27.32 3.15 17.49
N THR A 83 -27.22 2.54 16.31
CA THR A 83 -27.60 1.13 16.14
C THR A 83 -26.77 0.28 17.10
N PRO A 84 -27.37 -0.63 17.91
CA PRO A 84 -26.65 -1.35 18.96
C PRO A 84 -25.36 -2.05 18.49
N LYS A 85 -25.39 -2.70 17.33
CA LYS A 85 -24.20 -3.34 16.74
C LYS A 85 -23.10 -2.35 16.36
N ILE A 86 -23.46 -1.16 15.92
CA ILE A 86 -22.48 -0.10 15.60
C ILE A 86 -21.92 0.46 16.91
N GLN A 87 -22.76 0.68 17.92
CA GLN A 87 -22.31 1.08 19.25
C GLN A 87 -21.35 0.07 19.89
N ASP A 88 -21.57 -1.24 19.70
CA ASP A 88 -20.60 -2.26 20.16
C ASP A 88 -19.24 -2.12 19.50
N VAL A 89 -19.17 -1.69 18.24
CA VAL A 89 -17.91 -1.44 17.53
C VAL A 89 -17.29 -0.11 18.00
N VAL A 90 -18.08 0.96 18.10
CA VAL A 90 -17.65 2.30 18.54
C VAL A 90 -17.07 2.25 19.95
N ASN A 91 -17.72 1.51 20.86
CA ASN A 91 -17.29 1.36 22.24
C ASN A 91 -16.16 0.33 22.42
N GLY A 92 -15.75 -0.37 21.35
CA GLY A 92 -14.68 -1.38 21.39
C GLY A 92 -15.09 -2.71 22.04
N ASN A 93 -16.39 -2.96 22.23
CA ASN A 93 -16.89 -4.25 22.72
C ASN A 93 -16.72 -5.36 21.70
N THR A 94 -16.75 -5.01 20.40
CA THR A 94 -16.55 -5.93 19.29
C THR A 94 -15.45 -5.45 18.36
N ILE A 95 -14.72 -6.40 17.77
CA ILE A 95 -13.60 -6.13 16.88
C ILE A 95 -14.02 -6.48 15.46
N PRO A 96 -14.19 -5.49 14.56
CA PRO A 96 -14.48 -5.80 13.17
C PRO A 96 -13.28 -6.45 12.48
N LEU A 97 -13.55 -7.53 11.75
CA LEU A 97 -12.60 -8.26 10.92
C LEU A 97 -12.97 -8.06 9.46
N LEU A 98 -12.08 -7.42 8.69
CA LEU A 98 -12.38 -6.97 7.34
C LEU A 98 -12.02 -8.03 6.29
N PHE A 99 -13.00 -8.37 5.45
CA PHE A 99 -12.88 -9.29 4.33
C PHE A 99 -13.34 -8.60 3.06
N VAL A 100 -12.43 -8.37 2.12
CA VAL A 100 -12.71 -7.56 0.92
C VAL A 100 -12.48 -8.37 -0.35
N ARG A 101 -13.30 -8.10 -1.37
CA ARG A 101 -12.97 -8.44 -2.76
C ARG A 101 -13.37 -7.27 -3.66
N VAL A 102 -12.65 -7.10 -4.75
CA VAL A 102 -12.99 -6.05 -5.72
C VAL A 102 -14.32 -6.37 -6.39
N ARG A 103 -14.49 -7.59 -6.92
CA ARG A 103 -15.71 -8.03 -7.62
C ARG A 103 -16.33 -9.26 -6.98
N GLN A 104 -17.65 -9.36 -7.04
CA GLN A 104 -18.36 -10.52 -6.50
C GLN A 104 -18.16 -11.80 -7.32
N LYS A 105 -18.14 -11.70 -8.66
CA LYS A 105 -18.02 -12.85 -9.55
C LYS A 105 -17.07 -12.57 -10.70
N GLU A 106 -16.41 -13.63 -11.16
CA GLU A 106 -15.70 -13.67 -12.44
C GLU A 106 -16.15 -14.91 -13.21
N LYS A 107 -16.54 -14.74 -14.49
CA LYS A 107 -17.02 -15.84 -15.35
C LYS A 107 -18.05 -16.75 -14.62
N SER A 108 -19.01 -16.11 -13.94
CA SER A 108 -20.07 -16.76 -13.13
C SER A 108 -19.62 -17.49 -11.86
N LYS A 109 -18.32 -17.53 -11.54
CA LYS A 109 -17.81 -18.08 -10.27
C LYS A 109 -17.73 -16.97 -9.22
N THR A 110 -18.20 -17.26 -8.01
CA THR A 110 -18.06 -16.36 -6.86
C THR A 110 -16.60 -16.30 -6.42
N LEU A 111 -16.03 -15.11 -6.33
CA LEU A 111 -14.66 -14.92 -5.87
C LEU A 111 -14.58 -14.96 -4.34
N PRO A 112 -13.49 -15.51 -3.76
CA PRO A 112 -13.25 -15.45 -2.32
C PRO A 112 -12.96 -14.01 -1.87
N PHE A 113 -13.06 -13.77 -0.58
CA PHE A 113 -12.62 -12.52 0.04
C PHE A 113 -11.18 -12.62 0.48
N ILE A 114 -10.44 -11.52 0.46
CA ILE A 114 -9.12 -11.37 1.05
C ILE A 114 -9.32 -10.86 2.47
N TYR A 115 -8.70 -11.51 3.47
CA TYR A 115 -8.69 -10.97 4.83
C TYR A 115 -7.72 -9.79 4.91
N CYS A 116 -8.23 -8.61 5.25
CA CYS A 116 -7.47 -7.36 5.27
C CYS A 116 -7.00 -6.96 6.67
N GLY A 117 -7.45 -7.66 7.72
CA GLY A 117 -7.05 -7.39 9.10
C GLY A 117 -8.19 -6.89 9.99
N ARG A 118 -7.82 -6.53 11.22
CA ARG A 118 -8.71 -5.96 12.23
C ARG A 118 -8.91 -4.47 12.00
N LEU A 119 -10.12 -4.01 12.29
CA LEU A 119 -10.47 -2.61 12.26
C LEU A 119 -10.65 -2.07 13.68
N ARG A 120 -10.32 -0.79 13.86
CA ARG A 120 -10.63 0.00 15.05
C ARG A 120 -11.40 1.24 14.62
N TYR A 121 -12.51 1.51 15.29
CA TYR A 121 -13.28 2.72 15.05
C TYR A 121 -12.45 3.98 15.31
N VAL A 122 -12.51 4.96 14.41
CA VAL A 122 -11.82 6.26 14.52
C VAL A 122 -12.84 7.38 14.62
N SER A 123 -13.70 7.50 13.62
CA SER A 123 -14.71 8.55 13.51
C SER A 123 -15.83 8.13 12.56
N HIS A 124 -16.83 8.98 12.41
CA HIS A 124 -17.89 8.85 11.41
C HIS A 124 -18.28 10.23 10.88
N GLU A 125 -18.97 10.29 9.74
CA GLU A 125 -19.50 11.54 9.23
C GLU A 125 -20.86 11.85 9.89
N GLU A 126 -20.92 12.90 10.71
CA GLU A 126 -22.07 13.24 11.58
C GLU A 126 -23.41 13.35 10.83
N ASN A 127 -23.38 13.78 9.57
CA ASN A 127 -24.58 14.01 8.75
C ASN A 127 -25.00 12.80 7.92
N THR A 128 -24.38 11.64 8.13
CA THR A 128 -24.71 10.40 7.42
C THR A 128 -25.55 9.48 8.30
N SER A 129 -26.65 8.98 7.75
CA SER A 129 -27.55 8.04 8.42
C SER A 129 -28.27 7.24 7.36
N LYS A 130 -28.41 5.92 7.59
CA LYS A 130 -29.12 5.01 6.68
C LYS A 130 -28.60 5.08 5.23
N PRO A 131 -27.28 4.91 4.99
CA PRO A 131 -26.27 4.40 5.93
C PRO A 131 -25.46 5.50 6.63
N VAL A 132 -24.81 5.14 7.75
CA VAL A 132 -23.78 5.96 8.38
C VAL A 132 -22.42 5.62 7.74
N HIS A 133 -21.64 6.65 7.42
CA HIS A 133 -20.29 6.54 6.89
C HIS A 133 -19.28 6.54 8.04
N ILE A 134 -18.52 5.46 8.18
CA ILE A 134 -17.60 5.22 9.29
C ILE A 134 -16.17 5.14 8.77
N ILE A 135 -15.25 5.75 9.52
CA ILE A 135 -13.82 5.64 9.30
C ILE A 135 -13.24 4.69 10.32
N TYR A 136 -12.61 3.63 9.82
CA TYR A 136 -11.86 2.68 10.62
C TYR A 136 -10.36 2.86 10.39
N GLN A 137 -9.55 2.68 11.42
CA GLN A 137 -8.14 2.35 11.27
C GLN A 137 -8.01 0.84 11.06
N ASN A 138 -7.31 0.41 10.02
CA ASN A 138 -6.85 -0.97 9.88
C ASN A 138 -5.55 -1.15 10.67
N VAL A 139 -5.65 -1.81 11.82
CA VAL A 139 -4.50 -1.95 12.74
C VAL A 139 -3.47 -2.99 12.25
N ASP A 140 -3.90 -3.86 11.33
CA ASP A 140 -3.08 -4.87 10.68
C ASP A 140 -2.77 -4.50 9.22
N PHE A 141 -2.89 -3.21 8.86
CA PHE A 141 -2.47 -2.73 7.56
C PHE A 141 -1.03 -3.16 7.27
N ASP A 142 -0.82 -3.86 6.15
CA ASP A 142 0.48 -4.39 5.77
C ASP A 142 1.13 -3.49 4.72
N ASP A 143 2.02 -2.63 5.19
CA ASP A 143 2.79 -1.70 4.37
C ASP A 143 3.75 -2.39 3.38
N PHE A 144 4.14 -3.65 3.63
CA PHE A 144 5.15 -4.35 2.84
C PHE A 144 4.58 -5.57 2.13
N THR A 145 3.26 -5.68 2.07
CA THR A 145 2.63 -6.79 1.39
C THR A 145 3.11 -6.88 -0.06
N GLU A 146 3.69 -8.03 -0.40
CA GLU A 146 3.95 -8.43 -1.79
C GLU A 146 2.74 -9.18 -2.39
N ASN A 147 1.68 -9.38 -1.60
CA ASN A 147 0.47 -10.04 -2.03
C ASN A 147 -0.32 -9.11 -2.97
N ILE A 148 -0.34 -9.47 -4.25
CA ILE A 148 -0.95 -8.71 -5.34
C ILE A 148 -2.44 -8.47 -5.08
N ASP A 149 -3.16 -9.45 -4.54
CA ASP A 149 -4.59 -9.33 -4.26
C ASP A 149 -4.86 -8.30 -3.16
N LEU A 150 -4.06 -8.30 -2.10
CA LEU A 150 -4.18 -7.31 -1.02
C LEU A 150 -3.78 -5.90 -1.50
N LEU A 151 -2.74 -5.80 -2.34
CA LEU A 151 -2.35 -4.54 -2.97
C LEU A 151 -3.44 -3.97 -3.86
N GLU A 152 -4.15 -4.82 -4.60
CA GLU A 152 -5.30 -4.41 -5.42
C GLU A 152 -6.38 -3.78 -4.54
N VAL A 153 -6.72 -4.41 -3.41
CA VAL A 153 -7.70 -3.89 -2.45
C VAL A 153 -7.28 -2.55 -1.85
N TYR A 154 -6.04 -2.41 -1.38
CA TYR A 154 -5.56 -1.17 -0.77
C TYR A 154 -5.55 0.01 -1.76
N ARG A 155 -5.30 -0.28 -3.04
CA ARG A 155 -5.20 0.77 -4.06
C ARG A 155 -6.51 1.15 -4.68
N TRP A 156 -7.46 0.22 -4.75
CA TRP A 156 -8.75 0.47 -5.35
C TRP A 156 -9.39 1.75 -4.80
N LYS A 157 -9.91 2.57 -5.71
CA LYS A 157 -10.67 3.79 -5.43
C LYS A 157 -11.99 3.75 -6.19
N PRO A 158 -13.02 4.47 -5.72
CA PRO A 158 -14.29 4.60 -6.45
C PRO A 158 -14.09 5.08 -7.91
N SER A 159 -13.08 5.90 -8.18
CA SER A 159 -12.75 6.38 -9.52
C SER A 159 -12.34 5.28 -10.50
N ASP A 160 -11.78 4.16 -10.03
CA ASP A 160 -11.40 3.03 -10.87
C ASP A 160 -12.61 2.33 -11.49
N ALA A 161 -13.77 2.45 -10.83
CA ALA A 161 -15.08 2.01 -11.32
C ALA A 161 -15.90 3.14 -11.96
N GLY A 162 -15.31 4.32 -12.20
CA GLY A 162 -15.99 5.50 -12.75
C GLY A 162 -16.89 6.24 -11.76
N GLY A 163 -16.76 5.95 -10.46
CA GLY A 163 -17.51 6.59 -9.38
C GLY A 163 -16.74 7.74 -8.71
N THR A 164 -17.40 8.39 -7.75
CA THR A 164 -16.79 9.36 -6.84
C THR A 164 -17.23 9.06 -5.42
N THR A 165 -16.37 9.38 -4.45
CA THR A 165 -16.69 9.29 -3.03
C THR A 165 -17.64 10.43 -2.64
N LYS A 166 -18.63 10.14 -1.79
CA LYS A 166 -19.56 11.13 -1.23
C LYS A 166 -19.09 11.63 0.12
N SER A 167 -18.19 10.89 0.76
CA SER A 167 -17.60 11.22 2.05
C SER A 167 -16.87 12.56 1.98
N LYS A 168 -17.06 13.38 3.01
CA LYS A 168 -16.32 14.64 3.18
C LYS A 168 -15.06 14.47 4.02
N ILE A 169 -14.94 13.35 4.71
CA ILE A 169 -13.75 13.03 5.51
C ILE A 169 -12.70 12.50 4.54
N VAL A 170 -11.53 13.15 4.51
CA VAL A 170 -10.39 12.75 3.69
C VAL A 170 -9.25 12.37 4.62
N GLN A 171 -8.70 11.17 4.45
CA GLN A 171 -7.52 10.67 5.16
C GLN A 171 -6.29 10.56 4.25
N ARG A 172 -6.40 10.93 2.97
CA ARG A 172 -5.28 10.95 2.02
C ARG A 172 -4.06 11.70 2.57
N GLY A 173 -2.89 11.04 2.54
CA GLY A 173 -1.65 11.58 3.07
C GLY A 173 -1.60 11.66 4.61
N THR A 174 -2.60 11.11 5.29
CA THR A 174 -2.63 10.99 6.76
C THR A 174 -2.55 9.51 7.11
N VAL A 175 -1.63 9.17 8.02
CA VAL A 175 -1.46 7.81 8.53
C VAL A 175 -1.70 7.79 10.04
N SER A 176 -2.18 6.68 10.60
CA SER A 176 -2.45 6.60 12.04
C SER A 176 -1.18 6.76 12.90
N GLU A 177 -1.33 7.27 14.13
CA GLU A 177 -0.21 7.35 15.08
C GLU A 177 0.42 6.00 15.39
N GLU A 178 -0.35 4.92 15.34
CA GLU A 178 0.16 3.56 15.52
C GLU A 178 1.03 3.13 14.34
N ARG A 179 0.57 3.41 13.10
CA ARG A 179 1.37 3.21 11.89
C ARG A 179 2.66 4.04 11.96
N LYS A 180 2.59 5.35 12.28
CA LYS A 180 3.79 6.20 12.51
C LYS A 180 4.75 5.62 13.54
N ARG A 181 4.23 5.02 14.62
CA ARG A 181 5.07 4.37 15.66
C ARG A 181 5.76 3.11 15.18
N LYS A 182 5.09 2.26 14.37
CA LYS A 182 5.72 1.09 13.71
C LYS A 182 6.87 1.52 12.79
N PHE A 183 6.79 2.76 12.30
CA PHE A 183 7.72 3.40 11.40
C PHE A 183 8.76 4.31 12.07
N ARG A 184 9.01 4.19 13.38
CA ARG A 184 10.07 4.98 14.02
C ARG A 184 11.43 4.62 13.42
N LYS A 185 12.21 5.66 13.06
CA LYS A 185 13.64 5.55 12.70
C LYS A 185 14.33 4.64 13.73
N PRO A 186 14.83 3.44 13.34
CA PRO A 186 15.49 2.54 14.26
C PRO A 186 16.67 3.23 14.93
N ASN A 187 16.79 3.06 16.25
CA ASN A 187 17.91 3.59 17.01
C ASN A 187 19.20 2.81 16.72
N ARG A 188 20.35 3.33 17.17
CA ARG A 188 21.68 2.77 16.86
C ARG A 188 21.83 1.30 17.27
N THR A 189 21.19 0.87 18.35
CA THR A 189 21.25 -0.51 18.87
C THR A 189 20.37 -1.45 18.05
N GLU A 190 19.19 -0.97 17.63
CA GLU A 190 18.26 -1.72 16.79
C GLU A 190 18.84 -1.98 15.39
N ARG A 191 19.76 -1.16 14.88
CA ARG A 191 20.42 -1.34 13.57
C ARG A 191 21.33 -2.58 13.46
N GLN A 192 21.72 -3.22 14.56
CA GLN A 192 22.64 -4.36 14.56
C GLN A 192 21.97 -5.74 14.38
N GLY A 193 20.63 -5.83 14.40
CA GLY A 193 19.89 -7.10 14.27
C GLY A 193 19.49 -7.47 12.83
N LEU A 194 19.46 -8.77 12.51
CA LEU A 194 18.94 -9.28 11.22
C LEU A 194 17.44 -8.96 11.01
N VAL A 195 16.65 -8.89 12.10
CA VAL A 195 15.19 -8.69 12.10
C VAL A 195 14.78 -7.23 11.79
N THR A 196 15.63 -6.25 12.13
CA THR A 196 15.37 -4.81 11.97
C THR A 196 15.70 -4.28 10.58
N SER A 197 16.42 -5.04 9.75
CA SER A 197 16.63 -4.73 8.33
C SER A 197 15.31 -4.58 7.56
N ARG A 198 14.33 -5.44 7.85
CA ARG A 198 13.00 -5.41 7.22
C ARG A 198 12.15 -4.21 7.67
N VAL A 199 12.20 -3.86 8.95
CA VAL A 199 11.46 -2.71 9.51
C VAL A 199 12.04 -1.38 8.98
N GLY A 200 13.37 -1.27 8.92
CA GLY A 200 14.05 -0.10 8.37
C GLY A 200 13.88 0.05 6.86
N GLN A 201 13.98 -1.05 6.10
CA GLN A 201 13.69 -1.06 4.65
C GLN A 201 12.24 -0.72 4.37
N GLY A 202 11.34 -1.19 5.21
CA GLY A 202 9.93 -0.91 5.11
C GLY A 202 9.59 0.57 5.31
N PHE A 203 10.05 1.16 6.41
CA PHE A 203 9.92 2.61 6.64
C PHE A 203 10.47 3.43 5.48
N TYR A 204 11.70 3.13 5.07
CA TYR A 204 12.34 3.82 3.97
C TYR A 204 11.52 3.70 2.67
N ARG A 205 11.09 2.49 2.32
CA ARG A 205 10.27 2.25 1.12
C ARG A 205 8.99 3.08 1.12
N GLN A 206 8.29 3.18 2.25
CA GLN A 206 7.07 3.97 2.34
C GLN A 206 7.34 5.47 2.13
N GLN A 207 8.40 6.01 2.76
CA GLN A 207 8.80 7.41 2.54
C GLN A 207 9.11 7.68 1.05
N ILE A 208 9.74 6.73 0.36
CA ILE A 208 10.02 6.85 -1.07
C ILE A 208 8.72 6.74 -1.89
N ILE A 209 7.80 5.84 -1.55
CA ILE A 209 6.50 5.75 -2.23
C ILE A 209 5.74 7.08 -2.14
N GLU A 210 5.64 7.66 -0.96
CA GLU A 210 4.96 8.94 -0.72
C GLU A 210 5.62 10.10 -1.45
N LYS A 211 6.95 10.21 -1.36
CA LYS A 211 7.73 11.26 -2.04
C LYS A 211 7.52 11.28 -3.55
N TRP A 212 7.28 10.11 -4.16
CA TRP A 212 7.15 9.96 -5.60
C TRP A 212 5.72 9.75 -6.08
N ASP A 213 4.70 10.03 -5.24
CA ASP A 213 3.27 9.87 -5.58
C ASP A 213 2.94 8.45 -6.08
N GLY A 214 3.63 7.46 -5.51
CA GLY A 214 3.49 6.06 -5.85
C GLY A 214 3.82 5.68 -7.30
N LYS A 215 4.54 6.55 -8.03
CA LYS A 215 4.87 6.36 -9.44
C LYS A 215 6.37 6.30 -9.64
N CYS A 216 6.81 5.53 -10.64
CA CYS A 216 8.19 5.57 -11.08
C CYS A 216 8.59 7.02 -11.42
N ALA A 217 9.70 7.48 -10.85
CA ALA A 217 10.23 8.82 -11.08
C ALA A 217 10.46 9.11 -12.57
N VAL A 218 10.89 8.09 -13.33
CA VAL A 218 11.26 8.21 -14.74
C VAL A 218 10.10 7.89 -15.68
N SER A 219 9.53 6.68 -15.62
CA SER A 219 8.46 6.27 -16.55
C SER A 219 7.06 6.64 -16.12
N ARG A 220 6.88 7.13 -14.89
CA ARG A 220 5.57 7.46 -14.30
C ARG A 220 4.59 6.28 -14.15
N ILE A 221 5.04 5.05 -14.41
CA ILE A 221 4.27 3.82 -14.17
C ILE A 221 3.92 3.73 -12.68
N ASP A 222 2.66 3.38 -12.38
CA ASP A 222 2.06 3.28 -11.04
C ASP A 222 1.86 1.82 -10.56
N ALA A 223 2.48 0.87 -11.26
CA ALA A 223 2.53 -0.53 -10.87
C ALA A 223 3.46 -0.74 -9.66
N LEU A 224 3.10 -0.23 -8.47
CA LEU A 224 3.96 -0.31 -7.28
C LEU A 224 4.50 -1.71 -6.89
N PRO A 225 3.88 -2.89 -7.19
CA PRO A 225 4.49 -4.17 -6.82
C PRO A 225 5.83 -4.40 -7.55
N ILE A 226 6.04 -3.77 -8.71
CA ILE A 226 7.29 -3.85 -9.45
C ILE A 226 8.22 -2.66 -9.16
N LEU A 227 7.74 -1.62 -8.48
CA LEU A 227 8.56 -0.44 -8.21
C LEU A 227 9.52 -0.69 -7.05
N ILE A 228 10.74 -0.20 -7.19
CA ILE A 228 11.86 -0.38 -6.29
C ILE A 228 12.17 0.97 -5.64
N ALA A 229 12.27 0.99 -4.31
CA ALA A 229 12.77 2.15 -3.58
C ALA A 229 14.30 2.11 -3.62
N SER A 230 14.86 2.66 -4.69
CA SER A 230 16.30 2.61 -4.99
C SER A 230 17.05 3.67 -4.18
N HIS A 231 18.22 3.32 -3.64
CA HIS A 231 19.09 4.30 -2.96
C HIS A 231 19.98 5.01 -3.98
N ILE A 232 20.07 6.35 -3.89
CA ILE A 232 20.95 7.15 -4.75
C ILE A 232 22.42 6.85 -4.45
N VAL A 233 22.78 6.89 -3.17
CA VAL A 233 24.03 6.35 -2.64
C VAL A 233 23.73 4.99 -2.07
N ARG A 234 24.36 3.95 -2.64
CA ARG A 234 24.11 2.55 -2.27
C ARG A 234 24.21 2.32 -0.77
N TRP A 235 23.43 1.35 -0.29
CA TRP A 235 23.39 0.97 1.13
C TRP A 235 24.77 0.68 1.74
N SER A 236 25.65 0.00 0.99
CA SER A 236 27.01 -0.33 1.43
C SER A 236 27.94 0.87 1.61
N GLU A 237 27.60 2.00 0.99
CA GLU A 237 28.38 3.24 0.97
C GLU A 237 27.72 4.37 1.77
N SER A 238 26.54 4.08 2.30
CA SER A 238 25.76 4.99 3.13
C SER A 238 26.12 4.80 4.59
N ASN A 239 26.23 5.91 5.32
CA ASN A 239 26.21 5.89 6.77
C ASN A 239 24.78 5.60 7.28
N ASP A 240 24.62 5.39 8.57
CA ASP A 240 23.34 4.95 9.12
C ASP A 240 22.23 6.03 9.13
N GLU A 241 22.58 7.31 8.90
CA GLU A 241 21.59 8.37 8.67
C GLU A 241 21.12 8.34 7.21
N GLU A 242 22.07 8.26 6.27
CA GLU A 242 21.82 8.21 4.82
C GLU A 242 20.99 6.98 4.40
N LYS A 243 21.15 5.85 5.08
CA LYS A 243 20.38 4.61 4.81
C LYS A 243 18.87 4.76 4.96
N LEU A 244 18.42 5.71 5.78
CA LEU A 244 17.01 5.95 6.10
C LEU A 244 16.55 7.34 5.66
N ASP A 245 17.38 8.07 4.93
CA ASP A 245 17.06 9.41 4.45
C ASP A 245 16.25 9.32 3.15
N ALA A 246 15.04 9.88 3.15
CA ALA A 246 14.18 9.92 1.97
C ALA A 246 14.77 10.75 0.82
N ASP A 247 15.71 11.66 1.12
CA ASP A 247 16.47 12.38 0.10
C ASP A 247 17.59 11.54 -0.53
N ASN A 248 17.92 10.38 0.05
CA ASN A 248 18.79 9.39 -0.56
C ASN A 248 18.01 8.36 -1.40
N GLY A 249 16.76 8.62 -1.80
CA GLY A 249 15.93 7.62 -2.48
C GLY A 249 15.12 8.08 -3.67
N ILE A 250 14.99 7.18 -4.65
CA ILE A 250 14.20 7.35 -5.88
C ILE A 250 13.32 6.12 -6.10
N LEU A 251 12.04 6.33 -6.40
CA LEU A 251 11.14 5.23 -6.79
C LEU A 251 11.33 4.89 -8.27
N LEU A 252 11.86 3.72 -8.59
CA LEU A 252 12.21 3.32 -9.96
C LEU A 252 11.48 2.04 -10.39
N SER A 253 11.27 1.87 -11.70
CA SER A 253 10.88 0.56 -12.24
C SER A 253 12.10 -0.37 -12.27
N PRO A 254 11.93 -1.70 -12.42
CA PRO A 254 13.06 -2.63 -12.42
C PRO A 254 14.10 -2.33 -13.51
N LEU A 255 13.66 -1.79 -14.65
CA LEU A 255 14.55 -1.36 -15.72
C LEU A 255 15.41 -0.17 -15.28
N PHE A 256 14.78 0.91 -14.80
CA PHE A 256 15.52 2.11 -14.43
C PHE A 256 16.38 1.92 -13.19
N ASP A 257 15.93 1.11 -12.23
CA ASP A 257 16.72 0.70 -11.08
C ASP A 257 18.02 0.01 -11.53
N SER A 258 17.92 -1.01 -12.39
CA SER A 258 19.07 -1.75 -12.90
C SER A 258 20.05 -0.87 -13.71
N LEU A 259 19.52 0.07 -14.51
CA LEU A 259 20.34 1.03 -15.27
C LEU A 259 21.02 2.04 -14.33
N PHE A 260 20.30 2.55 -13.35
CA PHE A 260 20.78 3.55 -12.40
C PHE A 260 21.86 2.94 -11.50
N ASP A 261 21.60 1.77 -10.91
CA ASP A 261 22.59 1.06 -10.09
C ASP A 261 23.88 0.79 -10.86
N LYS A 262 23.80 0.41 -12.13
CA LYS A 262 24.99 0.18 -12.98
C LYS A 262 25.65 1.46 -13.50
N HIS A 263 25.15 2.63 -13.08
CA HIS A 263 25.59 3.94 -13.52
C HIS A 263 25.55 4.08 -15.05
N LEU A 264 24.60 3.41 -15.71
CA LEU A 264 24.30 3.59 -17.14
C LEU A 264 23.37 4.79 -17.35
N ILE A 265 22.68 5.21 -16.29
CA ILE A 265 21.99 6.49 -16.21
C ILE A 265 22.36 7.23 -14.92
N SER A 266 22.14 8.54 -14.92
CA SER A 266 22.14 9.39 -13.73
C SER A 266 21.21 10.58 -13.94
N PHE A 267 21.29 11.61 -13.09
CA PHE A 267 20.47 12.82 -13.21
C PHE A 267 21.35 14.06 -13.00
N ASP A 268 21.08 15.13 -13.74
CA ASP A 268 21.67 16.43 -13.48
C ASP A 268 21.04 17.10 -12.25
N ASP A 269 21.61 18.20 -11.77
CA ASP A 269 21.11 18.95 -10.60
C ASP A 269 19.70 19.49 -10.82
N ASP A 270 19.30 19.67 -12.08
CA ASP A 270 17.98 20.14 -12.46
C ASP A 270 16.96 18.99 -12.65
N GLY A 271 17.39 17.75 -12.42
CA GLY A 271 16.60 16.52 -12.53
C GLY A 271 16.56 15.89 -13.92
N SER A 272 17.20 16.48 -14.93
CA SER A 272 17.24 15.91 -16.28
C SER A 272 18.00 14.59 -16.31
N ILE A 273 17.47 13.58 -16.99
CA ILE A 273 18.12 12.28 -17.10
C ILE A 273 19.42 12.39 -17.92
N LEU A 274 20.46 11.75 -17.43
CA LEU A 274 21.73 11.58 -18.12
C LEU A 274 21.84 10.11 -18.51
N ILE A 275 22.07 9.83 -19.79
CA ILE A 275 22.24 8.47 -20.31
C ILE A 275 23.69 8.30 -20.76
N SER A 276 24.29 7.16 -20.41
CA SER A 276 25.63 6.78 -20.85
C SER A 276 25.74 6.88 -22.37
N SER A 277 26.72 7.67 -22.82
CA SER A 277 27.09 7.83 -24.23
C SER A 277 28.25 6.91 -24.62
N ASN A 278 28.92 6.30 -23.64
CA ASN A 278 30.00 5.36 -23.87
C ASN A 278 29.46 4.02 -24.43
N SER A 279 29.71 3.79 -25.73
CA SER A 279 29.22 2.61 -26.46
C SER A 279 29.80 1.28 -25.97
N SER A 280 30.92 1.29 -25.25
CA SER A 280 31.48 0.09 -24.61
C SER A 280 30.64 -0.39 -23.42
N ARG A 281 29.85 0.51 -22.82
CA ARG A 281 28.99 0.24 -21.66
C ARG A 281 27.56 -0.08 -22.06
N ILE A 282 27.01 0.69 -23.00
CA ILE A 282 25.68 0.45 -23.56
C ILE A 282 25.63 0.95 -25.01
N SER A 283 25.18 0.09 -25.93
CA SER A 283 25.08 0.48 -27.34
C SER A 283 23.86 1.36 -27.60
N THR A 284 23.94 2.20 -28.62
CA THR A 284 22.79 3.02 -29.08
C THR A 284 21.57 2.16 -29.41
N GLU A 285 21.78 1.00 -30.03
CA GLU A 285 20.72 0.05 -30.36
C GLU A 285 20.02 -0.49 -29.09
N SER A 286 20.78 -0.77 -28.03
CA SER A 286 20.20 -1.17 -26.74
C SER A 286 19.39 -0.03 -26.11
N ILE A 287 19.89 1.21 -26.14
CA ILE A 287 19.14 2.38 -25.63
C ILE A 287 17.80 2.53 -26.36
N GLU A 288 17.81 2.38 -27.69
CA GLU A 288 16.59 2.42 -28.52
C GLU A 288 15.63 1.29 -28.20
N LYS A 289 16.12 0.04 -28.10
CA LYS A 289 15.29 -1.13 -27.75
C LYS A 289 14.69 -1.07 -26.34
N LEU A 290 15.37 -0.41 -25.41
CA LEU A 290 14.88 -0.17 -24.05
C LEU A 290 13.86 0.96 -23.99
N ASN A 291 13.62 1.68 -25.09
CA ASN A 291 12.67 2.78 -25.21
C ASN A 291 12.86 3.83 -24.09
N MET A 292 14.13 4.18 -23.82
CA MET A 292 14.46 5.09 -22.73
C MET A 292 14.03 6.53 -23.05
N PRO A 293 13.27 7.19 -22.16
CA PRO A 293 12.87 8.58 -22.36
C PRO A 293 14.10 9.48 -22.25
N ARG A 294 14.45 10.18 -23.34
CA ARG A 294 15.65 11.04 -23.41
C ARG A 294 15.44 12.41 -22.76
N ASP A 295 14.18 12.78 -22.57
CA ASP A 295 13.70 14.03 -22.00
C ASP A 295 13.09 13.85 -20.60
N ALA A 296 13.22 12.65 -20.01
CA ALA A 296 12.73 12.41 -18.66
C ALA A 296 13.41 13.33 -17.65
N ARG A 297 12.59 13.88 -16.76
CA ARG A 297 13.00 14.78 -15.69
C ARG A 297 12.35 14.36 -14.38
N ILE A 298 13.16 14.20 -13.35
CA ILE A 298 12.70 13.87 -12.00
C ILE A 298 12.66 15.13 -11.12
N SER A 299 11.83 15.13 -10.08
CA SER A 299 11.84 16.20 -9.08
C SER A 299 13.04 16.04 -8.15
N ILE A 300 13.83 17.10 -7.97
CA ILE A 300 15.01 17.15 -7.11
C ILE A 300 14.77 18.11 -5.96
N THR A 301 14.98 17.65 -4.74
CA THR A 301 15.01 18.48 -3.52
C THR A 301 16.45 18.92 -3.23
N ASP A 302 16.62 19.97 -2.42
CA ASP A 302 17.96 20.42 -2.01
C ASP A 302 18.76 19.32 -1.29
N GLY A 303 18.10 18.48 -0.49
CA GLY A 303 18.73 17.35 0.19
C GLY A 303 19.20 16.24 -0.77
N MET A 304 18.52 16.04 -1.90
CA MET A 304 18.91 15.05 -2.90
C MET A 304 20.21 15.42 -3.64
N LEU A 305 20.50 16.71 -3.80
CA LEU A 305 21.63 17.19 -4.62
C LEU A 305 22.96 16.59 -4.19
N GLY A 306 23.20 16.45 -2.88
CA GLY A 306 24.42 15.84 -2.35
C GLY A 306 24.59 14.38 -2.81
N TYR A 307 23.52 13.59 -2.70
CA TYR A 307 23.51 12.19 -3.11
C TYR A 307 23.64 12.03 -4.63
N ILE A 308 22.90 12.82 -5.40
CA ILE A 308 22.93 12.76 -6.86
C ILE A 308 24.31 13.14 -7.39
N ARG A 309 24.94 14.18 -6.84
CA ARG A 309 26.31 14.56 -7.24
C ARG A 309 27.31 13.43 -6.99
N ARG A 310 27.18 12.70 -5.88
CA ARG A 310 28.01 11.52 -5.58
C ARG A 310 27.80 10.40 -6.60
N HIS A 311 26.55 10.05 -6.89
CA HIS A 311 26.22 9.07 -7.91
C HIS A 311 26.73 9.49 -9.30
N ARG A 312 26.47 10.75 -9.69
CA ARG A 312 26.88 11.32 -10.98
C ARG A 312 28.40 11.39 -11.13
N SER A 313 29.14 11.61 -10.04
CA SER A 313 30.61 11.57 -10.08
C SER A 313 31.12 10.20 -10.54
N LYS A 314 30.55 9.11 -10.02
CA LYS A 314 30.88 7.75 -10.45
C LYS A 314 30.43 7.45 -11.88
N PHE A 315 29.23 7.90 -12.25
CA PHE A 315 28.75 7.84 -13.63
C PHE A 315 29.77 8.47 -14.59
N ARG A 316 30.25 9.69 -14.30
CA ARG A 316 31.22 10.41 -15.15
C ARG A 316 32.58 9.72 -15.25
N LYS A 317 33.08 9.10 -14.17
CA LYS A 317 34.33 8.33 -14.20
C LYS A 317 34.22 7.10 -15.10
N LEU A 318 33.10 6.39 -15.01
CA LEU A 318 32.85 5.23 -15.87
C LEU A 318 32.61 5.67 -17.33
N GLU A 319 32.05 6.85 -17.56
CA GLU A 319 31.95 7.42 -18.92
C GLU A 319 33.32 7.69 -19.55
N SER A 320 34.29 8.22 -18.79
CA SER A 320 35.64 8.52 -19.31
C SER A 320 36.51 7.28 -19.55
N GLY A 321 36.08 6.10 -19.09
CA GLY A 321 36.88 4.86 -19.17
C GLY A 321 38.00 4.79 -18.14
N ASP A 322 37.99 5.67 -17.14
CA ASP A 322 38.94 5.65 -16.03
C ASP A 322 38.51 4.57 -15.01
N GLU A 323 38.95 3.33 -15.25
CA GLU A 323 38.89 2.27 -14.23
C GLU A 323 40.07 2.44 -13.27
N ASN A 324 39.77 2.74 -12.00
CA ASN A 324 40.73 2.64 -10.90
C ASN A 324 40.77 1.19 -10.38
#